data_AF-A0A8T3Q3E8-F1
#
_entry.id   AF-A0A8T3Q3E8-F1
#
_cell.length_a   1.000
_cell.length_b   1.000
_cell.length_c   1.000
_cell.angle_alpha   90.00
_cell.angle_beta   90.00
_cell.angle_gamma   90.00
#
_symmetry.space_group_name_H-M   'P 1'
#
loop_
_entity.id
_entity.type
_entity.pdbx_description
1 polymer ?
#
loop_
_entity_poly.entity_id
_entity_poly.type
_entity_poly.pdbx_seq_one_letter_code
_entity_poly.pdbx_strand_id
1 'polypeptide(L)'
;MTLGPWLVWVPLLALINLLVFLAIRGRWGRSALALAVAAVIGVVIGDQVASRTGLEVLRIGDMHVVAASVMAQVFMLAVSLLGALGPIQIEE
;
A
#
# COMPACT_ATOMS: atom_id res chain seq x y z
N MET A 1 25.15 4.46 9.05
CA MET A 1 23.74 4.12 8.81
C MET A 1 23.62 3.57 7.41
N THR A 2 23.88 2.27 7.24
CA THR A 2 23.53 1.60 5.97
C THR A 2 22.02 1.61 5.90
N LEU A 3 21.44 2.32 4.94
CA LEU A 3 20.02 2.23 4.64
C LEU A 3 19.76 0.75 4.35
N GLY A 4 19.16 0.05 5.31
CA GLY A 4 18.98 -1.39 5.22
C GLY A 4 18.16 -1.75 3.97
N PRO A 5 18.18 -3.02 3.54
CA PRO A 5 17.41 -3.50 2.38
C PRO A 5 15.94 -3.03 2.39
N TRP A 6 15.39 -2.83 3.59
CA TRP A 6 14.08 -2.26 3.83
C TRP A 6 13.77 -0.99 3.02
N LEU A 7 14.73 -0.06 2.89
CA LEU A 7 14.49 1.19 2.14
C LEU A 7 14.24 0.95 0.64
N VAL A 8 14.78 -0.14 0.10
CA VAL A 8 14.53 -0.53 -1.30
C VAL A 8 13.25 -1.35 -1.40
N TRP A 9 13.04 -2.26 -0.45
CA TRP A 9 11.89 -3.15 -0.44
C TRP A 9 10.55 -2.44 -0.29
N VAL A 10 10.44 -1.45 0.60
CA VAL A 10 9.19 -0.72 0.85
C VAL A 10 8.64 -0.03 -0.40
N PRO A 11 9.38 0.87 -1.08
CA PRO A 11 8.88 1.54 -2.26
C PRO A 11 8.66 0.57 -3.42
N LEU A 12 9.49 -0.47 -3.56
CA LEU A 12 9.31 -1.49 -4.58
C LEU A 12 8.01 -2.26 -4.39
N LEU A 13 7.74 -2.74 -3.17
CA LEU A 13 6.53 -3.48 -2.87
C LEU A 13 5.27 -2.60 -2.94
N ALA A 14 5.38 -1.34 -2.50
CA ALA A 14 4.31 -0.37 -2.63
C ALA A 14 3.99 -0.09 -4.10
N LEU A 15 5.00 0.06 -4.95
CA LEU A 15 4.82 0.26 -6.39
C LEU A 15 4.16 -0.95 -7.05
N ILE A 16 4.61 -2.17 -6.74
CA ILE A 16 3.98 -3.40 -7.25
C ILE A 16 2.51 -3.45 -6.84
N ASN A 17 2.20 -3.23 -5.56
CA ASN A 17 0.83 -3.25 -5.07
C ASN A 17 -0.04 -2.16 -5.71
N LEU A 18 0.50 -0.95 -5.88
CA LEU A 18 -0.17 0.15 -6.58
C LEU A 18 -0.50 -0.22 -8.02
N LEU A 19 0.47 -0.77 -8.77
CA LEU A 19 0.27 -1.17 -10.15
C LEU A 19 -0.78 -2.28 -10.26
N VAL A 20 -0.74 -3.28 -9.38
CA VAL A 20 -1.74 -4.34 -9.32
C VAL A 20 -3.12 -3.76 -9.02
N PHE A 21 -3.23 -2.86 -8.05
CA PHE A 21 -4.51 -2.23 -7.69
C PHE A 21 -5.06 -1.40 -8.85
N LEU A 22 -4.21 -0.60 -9.52
CA LEU A 22 -4.60 0.20 -10.68
C LEU A 22 -4.99 -0.67 -11.88
N ALA A 23 -4.30 -1.79 -12.10
CA ALA A 23 -4.63 -2.76 -13.15
C ALA A 23 -6.01 -3.39 -12.92
N ILE A 24 -6.32 -3.78 -11.67
CA ILE A 24 -7.64 -4.32 -11.30
C ILE A 24 -8.73 -3.25 -11.41
N ARG A 25 -8.45 -2.02 -10.95
CA ARG A 25 -9.42 -0.91 -10.96
C ARG A 25 -9.67 -0.37 -12.38
N GLY A 26 -8.71 -0.51 -13.31
CA GLY A 26 -8.80 -0.07 -14.70
C GLY A 26 -8.80 1.46 -14.91
N ARG A 27 -8.44 2.26 -13.90
CA ARG A 27 -8.51 3.74 -13.96
C ARG A 27 -7.30 4.40 -13.30
N TRP A 28 -6.54 5.11 -14.11
CA TRP A 28 -5.47 6.02 -13.72
C TRP A 28 -6.04 7.43 -13.60
N GLY A 29 -6.58 7.77 -12.43
CA GLY A 29 -7.21 9.07 -12.18
C GLY A 29 -6.37 9.97 -11.28
N ARG A 30 -6.92 11.16 -10.96
CA ARG A 30 -6.34 12.12 -9.99
C ARG A 30 -6.02 11.50 -8.61
N SER A 31 -6.67 10.39 -8.27
CA SER A 31 -6.44 9.65 -7.02
C SER A 31 -5.16 8.82 -6.99
N ALA A 32 -4.42 8.69 -8.11
CA ALA A 32 -3.25 7.81 -8.18
C ALA A 32 -2.18 8.17 -7.14
N LEU A 33 -1.95 9.46 -6.87
CA LEU A 33 -0.99 9.90 -5.87
C LEU A 33 -1.46 9.56 -4.44
N ALA A 34 -2.75 9.75 -4.14
CA ALA A 34 -3.32 9.34 -2.85
C ALA A 34 -3.22 7.81 -2.64
N LEU A 35 -3.46 7.02 -3.69
CA LEU A 35 -3.29 5.57 -3.67
C LEU A 35 -1.83 5.16 -3.49
N ALA A 36 -0.88 5.87 -4.10
CA ALA A 36 0.55 5.62 -3.92
C ALA A 36 0.97 5.84 -2.45
N VAL A 37 0.53 6.94 -1.84
CA VAL A 37 0.77 7.21 -0.42
C VAL A 37 0.13 6.13 0.45
N ALA A 38 -1.12 5.74 0.16
CA ALA A 38 -1.82 4.68 0.86
C ALA A 38 -1.10 3.32 0.76
N ALA A 39 -0.55 2.99 -0.41
CA ALA A 39 0.21 1.77 -0.63
C ALA A 39 1.48 1.74 0.23
N VAL A 40 2.24 2.83 0.27
CA VAL A 40 3.46 2.94 1.10
C VAL A 40 3.10 2.79 2.58
N ILE A 41 2.07 3.50 3.06
CA ILE A 41 1.61 3.41 4.44
C ILE A 41 1.20 1.98 4.78
N GLY A 42 0.40 1.35 3.92
CA GLY A 42 -0.08 -0.03 4.14
C GLY A 42 1.06 -1.06 4.15
N VAL A 43 2.07 -0.91 3.28
CA VAL A 43 3.27 -1.77 3.30
C VAL A 43 4.00 -1.65 4.64
N VAL A 44 4.26 -0.44 5.10
CA VAL A 44 5.00 -0.19 6.36
C VAL A 44 4.21 -0.73 7.56
N ILE A 45 2.91 -0.43 7.63
CA ILE A 45 2.07 -0.90 8.72
C ILE A 45 1.93 -2.41 8.69
N GLY A 46 1.71 -3.03 7.52
CA GLY A 46 1.55 -4.47 7.42
C GLY A 46 2.79 -5.25 7.81
N ASP A 47 3.99 -4.77 7.44
CA ASP A 47 5.25 -5.36 7.88
C ASP A 47 5.43 -5.27 9.41
N GLN A 48 5.11 -4.11 10.00
CA GLN A 48 5.18 -3.91 11.45
C GLN A 48 4.12 -4.70 12.24
N VAL A 49 2.94 -4.91 11.65
CA VAL A 49 1.89 -5.73 12.27
C VAL A 49 2.31 -7.20 12.26
N ALA A 50 2.85 -7.69 11.15
CA ALA A 50 3.31 -9.07 11.03
C ALA A 50 4.47 -9.39 12.00
N SER A 51 5.44 -8.48 12.12
CA SER A 51 6.56 -8.65 13.04
C SER A 51 6.11 -8.73 14.51
N ARG A 52 5.04 -8.03 14.88
CA ARG A 52 4.48 -8.04 16.24
C ARG A 52 3.54 -9.20 16.53
N THR A 53 2.88 -9.73 15.51
CA THR A 53 1.87 -10.80 15.64
C THR A 53 2.46 -12.19 15.40
N GLY A 54 3.71 -12.29 14.93
CA GLY A 54 4.33 -13.57 14.55
C GLY A 54 3.72 -14.20 13.31
N LEU A 55 3.03 -13.41 12.47
CA LEU A 55 2.42 -13.86 11.23
C LEU A 55 3.49 -14.08 10.15
N GLU A 56 4.13 -15.26 10.18
CA GLU A 56 5.16 -15.67 9.23
C GLU A 56 4.60 -16.41 8.00
N VAL A 57 3.66 -15.80 7.28
CA VAL A 57 3.06 -16.43 6.08
C VAL A 57 4.09 -16.52 4.95
N LEU A 58 4.78 -15.42 4.66
CA LEU A 58 5.87 -15.37 3.68
C LEU A 58 6.79 -14.19 3.99
N ARG A 59 8.07 -14.50 4.23
CA ARG A 59 9.11 -13.52 4.53
C ARG A 59 10.19 -13.57 3.46
N ILE A 60 10.53 -12.43 2.88
CA ILE A 60 11.64 -12.29 1.93
C ILE A 60 12.68 -11.38 2.57
N GLY A 61 13.82 -11.96 2.95
CA GLY A 61 14.82 -11.29 3.79
C GLY A 61 14.24 -10.94 5.16
N ASP A 62 14.07 -9.64 5.40
CA ASP A 62 13.54 -9.09 6.66
C ASP A 62 12.05 -8.68 6.55
N MET A 63 11.46 -8.71 5.34
CA MET A 63 10.14 -8.14 5.11
C MET A 63 9.02 -9.17 5.00
N HIS A 64 7.90 -8.92 5.67
CA HIS A 64 6.70 -9.77 5.68
C HIS A 64 5.79 -9.44 4.49
N VAL A 65 6.18 -9.92 3.31
CA VAL A 65 5.62 -9.49 2.01
C VAL A 65 4.11 -9.67 1.90
N VAL A 66 3.57 -10.78 2.42
CA VAL A 66 2.13 -11.06 2.35
C VAL A 66 1.35 -10.07 3.21
N ALA A 67 1.72 -9.91 4.48
CA ALA A 67 1.03 -8.99 5.38
C ALA A 67 1.15 -7.53 4.92
N ALA A 68 2.33 -7.13 4.49
CA ALA A 68 2.58 -5.81 3.90
C ALA A 68 1.71 -5.57 2.66
N SER A 69 1.59 -6.54 1.76
CA SER A 69 0.78 -6.42 0.55
C SER A 69 -0.72 -6.37 0.88
N VAL A 70 -1.20 -7.24 1.77
CA VAL A 70 -2.61 -7.24 2.20
C VAL A 70 -2.98 -5.87 2.79
N MET A 71 -2.15 -5.33 3.69
CA MET A 71 -2.41 -4.01 4.27
C MET A 71 -2.31 -2.87 3.25
N ALA A 72 -1.40 -2.94 2.28
CA ALA A 72 -1.35 -1.99 1.17
C ALA A 72 -2.65 -1.99 0.36
N GLN A 73 -3.18 -3.16 0.02
CA GLN A 73 -4.45 -3.30 -0.70
C GLN A 73 -5.63 -2.76 0.13
N VAL A 74 -5.69 -3.09 1.42
CA VAL A 74 -6.74 -2.59 2.34
C VAL A 74 -6.73 -1.07 2.42
N PHE A 75 -5.56 -0.44 2.56
CA PHE A 75 -5.44 1.01 2.62
C PHE A 75 -5.82 1.68 1.29
N MET A 76 -5.36 1.16 0.16
CA MET A 76 -5.76 1.67 -1.15
C MET A 76 -7.25 1.51 -1.39
N LEU A 77 -7.85 0.40 -0.98
CA LEU A 77 -9.29 0.19 -1.04
C LEU A 77 -10.02 1.21 -0.16
N ALA A 78 -9.58 1.41 1.09
CA ALA A 78 -10.16 2.40 2.00
C ALA A 78 -10.09 3.82 1.42
N VAL A 79 -8.94 4.23 0.88
CA VAL A 79 -8.79 5.54 0.21
C VAL A 79 -9.67 5.64 -1.03
N SER A 80 -9.80 4.57 -1.81
CA SER A 80 -10.70 4.55 -2.97
C SER A 80 -12.18 4.67 -2.56
N LEU A 81 -12.58 4.03 -1.46
CA LEU A 81 -13.94 4.12 -0.92
C LEU A 81 -14.20 5.52 -0.35
N LEU A 82 -13.27 6.06 0.43
CA LEU A 82 -13.35 7.43 0.94
C LEU A 82 -13.41 8.45 -0.19
N GLY A 83 -12.63 8.26 -1.26
CA GLY A 83 -12.68 9.10 -2.45
C GLY A 83 -14.00 8.99 -3.23
N ALA A 84 -14.72 7.87 -3.11
CA ALA A 84 -16.06 7.71 -3.68
C ALA A 84 -17.16 8.33 -2.80
N LEU A 85 -16.92 8.41 -1.48
CA LEU A 85 -17.81 9.05 -0.51
C LEU A 85 -17.56 10.56 -0.36
N GLY A 86 -16.39 11.04 -0.80
CA GLY A 86 -16.01 12.44 -0.79
C GLY A 86 -16.94 13.27 -1.67
N PRO A 87 -17.24 14.52 -1.26
CA PRO A 87 -18.27 15.33 -1.90
C PRO A 87 -17.99 15.51 -3.39
N ILE A 88 -19.04 15.24 -4.17
CA ILE A 88 -19.21 15.58 -5.57
C ILE A 88 -18.92 17.09 -5.68
N GLN A 89 -17.86 17.44 -6.40
CA GLN A 89 -17.53 18.77 -6.94
C GLN A 89 -18.17 19.96 -6.20
N ILE A 90 -17.40 20.62 -5.34
CA ILE A 90 -17.61 22.07 -5.17
C ILE A 90 -16.94 22.69 -6.40
N GLU A 91 -17.72 22.80 -7.46
CA GLU A 91 -17.45 23.67 -8.60
C GLU A 91 -17.76 25.09 -8.12
N GLU A 92 -16.75 25.95 -8.07
CA GLU A 92 -16.92 27.42 -8.02
C GLU A 92 -16.92 27.97 -9.44
#